data_AF-A0A1G0MJ26-F1
#
_entry.id   AF-A0A1G0MJ26-F1
#
_cell.length_a   1.000
_cell.length_b   1.000
_cell.length_c   1.000
_cell.angle_alpha   90.00
_cell.angle_beta   90.00
_cell.angle_gamma   90.00
#
_symmetry.space_group_name_H-M   'P 1'
#
loop_
_entity.id
_entity.type
_entity.pdbx_description
1 polymer ?
#
loop_
_entity_poly.entity_id
_entity_poly.type
_entity_poly.pdbx_seq_one_letter_code
_entity_poly.pdbx_strand_id
1 'polypeptide(L)'
;MIYLTNDALDQAVYFDLRSREPQRKGNGLEQIYFGLLGNGVHEVAVTLKKSRGCVEIAFGRSELFSFVEEETLRRMLGEVLKGDTVH
;
A
#
# COMPACT_ATOMS: atom_id res chain seq x y z
N MET A 1 6.70 -8.36 -3.80
CA MET A 1 6.67 -7.32 -4.83
C MET A 1 5.44 -7.50 -5.70
N ILE A 2 4.57 -6.48 -5.76
CA ILE A 2 3.32 -6.46 -6.52
C ILE A 2 3.50 -5.39 -7.61
N TYR A 3 3.13 -5.69 -8.86
CA TYR A 3 3.14 -4.70 -9.93
C TYR A 3 1.71 -4.23 -10.19
N LEU A 4 1.53 -2.92 -10.25
CA LEU A 4 0.26 -2.27 -10.57
C LEU A 4 0.47 -1.44 -11.83
N THR A 5 -0.30 -1.72 -12.87
CA THR A 5 -0.33 -0.91 -14.08
C THR A 5 -1.55 -0.01 -14.01
N ASN A 6 -1.36 1.30 -14.20
CA ASN A 6 -2.47 2.21 -14.39
C ASN A 6 -2.67 2.43 -15.90
N ASP A 7 -3.70 1.78 -16.46
CA ASP A 7 -4.04 1.87 -17.88
C ASP A 7 -4.39 3.30 -18.32
N ALA A 8 -4.80 4.17 -17.39
CA ALA A 8 -5.11 5.57 -17.71
C ALA A 8 -3.86 6.43 -17.94
N LEU A 9 -2.70 6.02 -17.40
CA LEU A 9 -1.48 6.83 -17.40
C LEU A 9 -0.28 6.10 -18.01
N ASP A 10 -0.48 4.86 -18.49
CA ASP A 10 0.56 3.98 -19.07
C ASP A 10 1.81 3.86 -18.19
N GLN A 11 1.61 3.88 -16.87
CA GLN A 11 2.68 3.80 -15.89
C GLN A 11 2.54 2.53 -15.04
N ALA A 12 3.66 1.82 -14.92
CA ALA A 12 3.81 0.72 -13.98
C ALA A 12 4.37 1.26 -12.66
N VAL A 13 3.65 1.04 -11.58
CA VAL A 13 4.15 1.21 -10.22
C VAL A 13 4.32 -0.16 -9.58
N TYR A 14 5.42 -0.38 -8.88
CA TYR A 14 5.60 -1.56 -8.04
C TYR A 14 5.38 -1.19 -6.59
N PHE A 15 4.84 -2.15 -5.86
CA PHE A 15 4.71 -2.13 -4.42
C PHE A 15 5.58 -3.24 -3.81
N ASP A 16 6.58 -2.85 -3.04
CA ASP A 16 7.44 -3.76 -2.32
C ASP A 16 7.13 -3.72 -0.83
N LEU A 17 6.64 -4.84 -0.30
CA LEU A 17 6.13 -4.98 1.06
C LEU A 17 7.23 -5.68 1.88
N ARG A 18 7.92 -4.92 2.72
CA ARG A 18 9.22 -5.31 3.29
C ARG A 18 9.12 -5.93 4.67
N SER A 19 8.23 -5.42 5.51
CA SER A 19 8.08 -5.90 6.87
C SER A 19 6.63 -5.89 7.31
N ARG A 20 6.32 -6.80 8.24
CA ARG A 20 5.02 -7.02 8.85
C ARG A 20 5.21 -7.07 10.36
N GLU A 21 4.64 -6.11 11.07
CA GLU A 21 4.72 -6.03 12.52
C GLU A 21 3.33 -6.10 13.14
N PRO A 22 3.05 -7.05 14.05
CA PRO A 22 1.83 -7.03 14.83
C PRO A 22 1.94 -5.95 15.92
N GLN A 23 1.01 -5.00 15.91
CA GLN A 23 0.89 -3.97 16.93
C GLN A 23 -0.38 -4.19 17.75
N ARG A 24 -0.27 -4.24 19.09
CA ARG A 24 -1.45 -4.23 19.96
C ARG A 24 -1.90 -2.79 20.16
N LYS A 25 -3.16 -2.50 19.84
CA LYS A 25 -3.79 -1.21 20.09
C LYS A 25 -5.13 -1.43 20.78
N GLY A 26 -5.21 -1.03 22.06
CA GLY A 26 -6.35 -1.34 22.92
C GLY A 26 -6.58 -2.86 23.03
N ASN A 27 -7.83 -3.30 22.80
CA ASN A 27 -8.22 -4.72 22.79
C ASN A 27 -8.05 -5.40 21.41
N GLY A 28 -7.45 -4.73 20.43
CA GLY A 28 -7.30 -5.21 19.06
C GLY A 28 -5.86 -5.57 18.69
N LEU A 29 -5.72 -6.51 17.76
CA LEU A 29 -4.49 -6.76 17.02
C LEU A 29 -4.54 -5.96 15.71
N GLU A 30 -3.62 -5.02 15.54
CA GLU A 30 -3.35 -4.35 14.28
C GLU A 30 -2.14 -5.01 13.61
N GLN A 31 -2.16 -5.08 12.29
CA GLN A 31 -1.06 -5.54 11.46
C GLN A 31 -0.52 -4.33 10.72
N ILE A 32 0.69 -3.89 11.06
CA ILE A 32 1.37 -2.83 10.31
C ILE A 32 2.24 -3.47 9.26
N TYR A 33 2.17 -2.96 8.04
CA TYR A 33 3.08 -3.30 6.97
C TYR A 33 3.82 -2.07 6.50
N PHE A 34 5.12 -2.23 6.28
CA PHE A 34 5.97 -1.19 5.73
C PHE A 34 6.45 -1.61 4.35
N GLY A 35 6.43 -0.68 3.41
CA GLY A 35 6.84 -0.95 2.05
C GLY A 35 7.28 0.30 1.29
N LEU A 36 7.62 0.09 0.03
CA LEU A 36 7.88 1.14 -0.94
C LEU A 36 6.90 1.02 -2.10
N LEU A 37 6.40 2.17 -2.55
CA LEU A 37 5.72 2.31 -3.83
C LEU A 37 6.66 3.08 -4.76
N GLY A 38 6.96 2.53 -5.93
CA GLY A 38 7.86 3.17 -6.88
C GLY A 38 7.47 2.93 -8.33
N ASN A 39 7.99 3.74 -9.25
CA ASN A 39 7.82 3.56 -10.70
C ASN A 39 9.16 3.35 -11.42
N GLY A 40 10.20 3.01 -10.68
CA GLY A 40 11.57 2.84 -11.20
C GLY A 40 12.37 4.14 -11.29
N VAL A 41 11.74 5.30 -11.11
CA VAL A 41 12.41 6.62 -11.04
C VAL A 41 12.27 7.24 -9.66
N HIS A 42 11.06 7.19 -9.10
CA HIS A 42 10.76 7.67 -7.76
C HIS A 42 10.31 6.52 -6.87
N GLU A 43 10.58 6.63 -5.58
CA GLU A 43 10.12 5.71 -4.54
C GLU A 43 9.52 6.49 -3.37
N VAL A 44 8.48 5.93 -2.76
CA VAL A 44 7.78 6.51 -1.61
C VAL A 44 7.60 5.45 -0.55
N ALA A 45 7.92 5.79 0.69
CA ALA A 45 7.57 4.94 1.82
C ALA A 45 6.05 4.84 1.94
N VAL A 46 5.56 3.62 2.15
CA VAL A 46 4.15 3.32 2.40
C VAL A 46 4.04 2.59 3.72
N THR A 47 3.11 3.05 4.54
CA THR A 47 2.68 2.36 5.75
C THR A 47 1.24 1.91 5.56
N LEU A 48 0.99 0.63 5.78
CA LEU A 48 -0.34 0.04 5.75
C LEU A 48 -0.69 -0.40 7.16
N LYS A 49 -1.90 -0.10 7.62
CA LYS A 49 -2.43 -0.62 8.89
C LYS A 49 -3.68 -1.41 8.60
N LYS A 50 -3.63 -2.71 8.84
CA LYS A 50 -4.79 -3.60 8.74
C LYS A 50 -5.33 -3.89 10.13
N SER A 51 -6.58 -3.51 10.36
CA SER A 51 -7.38 -3.88 11.54
C SER A 51 -8.61 -4.67 11.08
N ARG A 52 -9.40 -5.23 12.00
CA ARG A 52 -10.55 -6.11 11.65
C ARG A 52 -11.51 -5.41 10.67
N GLY A 53 -11.45 -5.81 9.39
CA GLY A 53 -12.31 -5.28 8.32
C GLY A 53 -11.93 -3.89 7.79
N CYS A 54 -10.86 -3.28 8.28
CA CYS A 54 -10.41 -1.95 7.87
C CYS A 54 -8.93 -1.95 7.46
N VAL A 55 -8.62 -1.23 6.39
CA VAL A 55 -7.25 -1.03 5.91
C VAL A 55 -7.04 0.47 5.78
N GLU A 56 -6.11 1.00 6.57
CA GLU A 56 -5.63 2.37 6.45
C GLU A 56 -4.30 2.37 5.70
N ILE A 57 -4.12 3.34 4.80
CA ILE A 57 -2.95 3.43 3.93
C ILE A 57 -2.41 4.85 4.05
N ALA A 58 -1.14 4.97 4.42
CA ALA A 58 -0.44 6.24 4.53
C ALA A 58 0.78 6.22 3.63
N PHE A 59 0.90 7.24 2.79
CA PHE A 59 2.06 7.43 1.93
C PHE A 59 2.96 8.53 2.50
N GLY A 60 4.27 8.38 2.32
CA GLY A 60 5.23 9.46 2.51
C GLY A 60 5.01 10.59 1.50
N ARG A 61 5.64 11.74 1.74
CA ARG A 61 5.65 12.84 0.76
C ARG A 61 6.45 12.43 -0.47
N SER A 62 5.87 12.61 -1.66
CA SER A 62 6.57 12.38 -2.92
C SER A 62 5.85 13.01 -4.12
N GLU A 63 6.61 13.26 -5.18
CA GLU A 63 6.11 13.66 -6.51
C GLU A 63 5.43 12.52 -7.27
N LEU A 64 5.47 11.28 -6.76
CA LEU A 64 4.78 10.13 -7.36
C LEU A 64 3.26 10.36 -7.50
N PHE A 65 2.66 11.15 -6.60
CA PHE A 65 1.24 11.54 -6.66
C PHE A 65 0.90 12.54 -7.76
N SER A 66 1.91 13.18 -8.37
CA SER A 66 1.72 13.99 -9.57
C SER A 66 1.38 13.13 -10.80
N PHE A 67 1.69 11.83 -10.74
CA PHE A 67 1.58 10.89 -11.85
C PHE A 67 0.59 9.75 -11.62
N VAL A 68 0.19 9.49 -10.37
CA VAL A 68 -0.83 8.48 -10.05
C VAL A 68 -1.72 9.02 -8.94
N GLU A 69 -3.03 9.02 -9.16
CA GLU A 69 -3.98 9.45 -8.15
C GLU A 69 -3.90 8.59 -6.89
N GLU A 70 -3.77 9.24 -5.74
CA GLU A 70 -3.66 8.58 -4.44
C GLU A 70 -4.85 7.65 -4.16
N GLU A 71 -6.06 8.05 -4.56
CA GLU A 71 -7.28 7.25 -4.40
C GLU A 71 -7.20 5.92 -5.15
N THR A 72 -6.67 5.93 -6.37
CA THR A 72 -6.47 4.72 -7.19
C THR A 72 -5.50 3.77 -6.50
N LEU A 73 -4.38 4.29 -5.99
CA LEU A 73 -3.40 3.50 -5.24
C LEU A 73 -3.99 2.91 -3.97
N ARG A 74 -4.76 3.69 -3.20
CA ARG A 74 -5.43 3.22 -1.99
C ARG A 74 -6.42 2.10 -2.30
N ARG A 75 -7.21 2.25 -3.36
CA ARG A 75 -8.18 1.24 -3.79
C ARG A 75 -7.47 -0.07 -4.18
N MET A 76 -6.44 0.01 -5.03
CA MET A 76 -5.68 -1.17 -5.47
C MET A 76 -5.01 -1.90 -4.29
N LEU A 77 -4.30 -1.17 -3.42
CA LEU A 77 -3.65 -1.73 -2.24
C LEU A 77 -4.66 -2.32 -1.24
N GLY A 78 -5.82 -1.67 -1.07
CA GLY A 78 -6.91 -2.17 -0.25
C GLY A 78 -7.44 -3.52 -0.73
N GLU A 79 -7.61 -3.70 -2.04
CA GLU A 79 -8.08 -4.96 -2.62
C GLU A 79 -7.05 -6.09 -2.46
N VAL A 80 -5.76 -5.81 -2.67
CA VAL A 80 -4.66 -6.78 -2.41
C VAL A 80 -4.72 -7.29 -0.97
N LEU A 81 -4.88 -6.39 0.01
CA LEU A 81 -4.85 -6.74 1.43
C LEU A 81 -6.13 -7.42 1.92
N LYS A 82 -7.26 -7.22 1.23
CA LYS A 82 -8.48 -8.03 1.43
C LYS A 82 -8.30 -9.42 0.85
N GLY A 83 -7.61 -9.56 -0.28
CA GLY A 83 -7.27 -10.83 -0.92
C GLY A 83 -6.36 -11.73 -0.08
N ASP A 84 -5.48 -11.14 0.74
CA ASP A 84 -4.61 -11.82 1.72
C ASP A 84 -5.36 -12.45 2.92
N THR A 85 -6.67 -12.71 2.77
CA THR A 85 -7.53 -13.39 3.74
C THR A 85 -7.86 -14.82 3.31
N VAL A 86 -7.04 -15.46 2.47
CA VAL A 86 -7.13 -16.89 2.14
C VAL A 86 -5.73 -17.51 2.06
N HIS A 87 -5.17 -17.88 3.21
CA HIS A 87 -4.74 -19.25 3.57
C HIS A 87 -3.97 -19.25 4.90
#